data_AF-A0A533VAH1-F1
#
_entry.id   AF-A0A533VAH1-F1
#
_cell.length_a   1.000
_cell.length_b   1.000
_cell.length_c   1.000
_cell.angle_alpha   90.00
_cell.angle_beta   90.00
_cell.angle_gamma   90.00
#
_symmetry.space_group_name_H-M   'P 1'
#
loop_
_entity.id
_entity.type
_entity.pdbx_description
1 polymer ?
#
loop_
_entity_poly.entity_id
_entity_poly.type
_entity_poly.pdbx_seq_one_letter_code
_entity_poly.pdbx_strand_id
1 'polypeptide(L)'
;MLPTELLRVRISSKSNQIRPRFYEYKEDRDLTLPSKIIKMFDEMAKKGLTKAHVDENISDLEARYTDYKLVRGICHLLERRCIYASANNFCSHSENNDNPTSAVHFRRKIFEESSQIGYPVTEYERKSILQKIASKYNLSIDELEIAMWSDLEKNKHLKNFDSLSPLQLIAWYNLSVLQTLLLSCVKLEFTVYGGLTWKKILRRVKQLGLMYFLHYGSNNFESDSNDDTKDNKYLELDKKNNKGITCTVDGPLNIVKMTDRYGMAMAKIVPLIIFTEKWSIDAIILRKSISGIKKKYSFRLSNTDKDVPVFDASNIHFQPEVTSESRLAFNSYAPEDFDSNIEKKFMDKFVKFSNGWRLIREPDPLILSNGKAFIPDFVFERYGIKVYLEIVGFWTKEYLNRKLEKIKDLVNVSSTVSSSSFMSHSSHNNSATIDLLIAANIENYVSENGDKIRIDSIFSNFIDKKHLIFFKKDEIPFGPIIEYLKGIDSKMVEHISINSHDTIIKEIENIIQDKQNKVIFLDKISAKHDIPLESVLMTIKKLQSNNDNSENLITNRLKDYLLIDMYLISNAKINELLPKLDKIKKLQDAIKFLTENGIPETCTTALIPKIGFDIVWNGIDFNDALIQRQLMNN
;
A
#
# COMPACT_ATOMS: atom_id res chain seq x y z
N MET A 1 -2.08 -0.95 23.97
CA MET A 1 -1.83 0.48 24.16
C MET A 1 -2.66 1.00 25.31
N LEU A 2 -2.08 1.89 26.11
CA LEU A 2 -2.75 2.53 27.24
C LEU A 2 -3.36 3.87 26.83
N PRO A 3 -4.43 4.33 27.51
CA PRO A 3 -4.84 5.73 27.50
C PRO A 3 -3.69 6.67 27.84
N THR A 4 -3.61 7.82 27.17
CA THR A 4 -2.50 8.79 27.32
C THR A 4 -2.40 9.37 28.73
N GLU A 5 -3.52 9.42 29.45
CA GLU A 5 -3.63 9.83 30.85
C GLU A 5 -2.95 8.86 31.84
N LEU A 6 -2.91 7.56 31.50
CA LEU A 6 -2.23 6.52 32.28
C LEU A 6 -0.75 6.39 31.93
N LEU A 7 -0.26 7.16 30.96
CA LEU A 7 1.16 7.15 30.59
C LEU A 7 2.03 7.65 31.74
N ARG A 8 2.92 6.78 32.22
CA ARG A 8 3.91 7.08 33.28
C ARG A 8 5.25 7.44 32.66
N VAL A 9 5.74 8.65 32.94
CA VAL A 9 7.02 9.17 32.39
C VAL A 9 7.82 9.90 33.48
N ARG A 10 9.15 9.86 33.34
CA ARG A 10 10.09 10.76 34.02
C ARG A 10 10.59 11.77 32.99
N ILE A 11 10.56 13.05 33.35
CA ILE A 11 11.05 14.14 32.51
C ILE A 11 12.28 14.73 33.21
N SER A 12 13.38 14.82 32.49
CA SER A 12 14.57 15.56 32.93
C SER A 12 14.59 16.91 32.22
N SER A 13 14.21 17.97 32.94
CA SER A 13 14.17 19.33 32.38
C SER A 13 15.55 19.87 32.01
N LYS A 14 16.62 19.42 32.67
CA LYS A 14 18.00 19.86 32.37
C LYS A 14 18.52 19.29 31.05
N SER A 15 18.20 18.03 30.75
CA SER A 15 18.66 17.35 29.53
C SER A 15 17.61 17.32 28.41
N ASN A 16 16.42 17.91 28.62
CA ASN A 16 15.26 17.80 27.74
C ASN A 16 14.96 16.35 27.32
N GLN A 17 15.18 15.39 28.22
CA GLN A 17 14.92 13.98 27.98
C GLN A 17 13.62 13.52 28.62
N ILE A 18 12.92 12.62 27.95
CA ILE A 18 11.75 11.92 28.48
C ILE A 18 12.03 10.42 28.48
N ARG A 19 11.76 9.77 29.62
CA ARG A 19 11.88 8.31 29.78
C ARG A 19 10.58 7.74 30.31
N PRO A 20 9.99 6.72 29.68
CA PRO A 20 8.88 5.98 30.26
C PRO A 20 9.27 5.36 31.61
N ARG A 21 8.32 5.30 32.54
CA ARG A 21 8.46 4.43 33.72
C ARG A 21 7.87 3.06 33.36
N PHE A 22 8.73 2.18 32.90
CA PHE A 22 8.41 0.78 32.68
C PHE A 22 8.14 0.06 34.02
N TYR A 23 7.53 -1.11 33.93
CA TYR A 23 7.49 -2.07 35.00
C TYR A 23 8.85 -2.80 35.02
N GLU A 24 9.59 -2.63 36.11
CA GLU A 24 10.88 -3.29 36.30
C GLU A 24 10.64 -4.71 36.83
N TYR A 25 11.32 -5.70 36.23
CA TYR A 25 11.39 -7.07 36.73
C TYR A 25 12.86 -7.39 36.97
N LYS A 26 13.25 -7.45 38.25
CA LYS A 26 14.62 -7.81 38.67
C LYS A 26 14.63 -9.09 39.49
N GLU A 27 13.59 -9.29 40.29
CA GLU A 27 13.43 -10.44 41.20
C GLU A 27 11.99 -10.96 41.16
N ASP A 28 11.75 -12.20 41.58
CA ASP A 28 10.42 -12.81 41.57
C ASP A 28 9.39 -12.10 42.46
N ARG A 29 9.84 -11.35 43.48
CA ARG A 29 8.96 -10.48 44.28
C ARG A 29 8.23 -9.43 43.43
N ASP A 30 8.82 -9.02 42.31
CA ASP A 30 8.23 -8.02 41.40
C ASP A 30 7.04 -8.62 40.63
N LEU A 31 6.86 -9.95 40.62
CA LEU A 31 5.71 -10.62 39.99
C LEU A 31 4.47 -10.64 40.90
N THR A 32 4.60 -10.28 42.17
CA THR A 32 3.53 -10.40 43.18
C THR A 32 2.29 -9.58 42.81
N LEU A 33 2.48 -8.32 42.41
CA LEU A 33 1.38 -7.43 42.01
C LEU A 33 0.67 -7.95 40.74
N PRO A 34 1.35 -8.16 39.59
CA PRO A 34 0.74 -8.76 38.40
C PRO A 34 0.00 -10.05 38.69
N SER A 35 0.60 -10.96 39.45
CA SER A 35 -0.02 -12.24 39.84
C SER A 35 -1.31 -12.05 40.62
N LYS A 36 -1.33 -11.10 41.56
CA LYS A 36 -2.52 -10.79 42.37
C LYS A 36 -3.65 -10.23 41.50
N ILE A 37 -3.34 -9.35 40.56
CA ILE A 37 -4.36 -8.76 39.67
C ILE A 37 -4.90 -9.81 38.70
N ILE A 38 -4.05 -10.65 38.10
CA ILE A 38 -4.49 -11.74 37.22
C ILE A 38 -5.45 -12.67 37.97
N LYS A 39 -5.07 -13.14 39.17
CA LYS A 39 -5.93 -13.99 40.00
C LYS A 39 -7.27 -13.34 40.33
N MET A 40 -7.28 -12.04 40.61
CA MET A 40 -8.52 -11.28 40.83
C MET A 40 -9.44 -11.35 39.60
N PHE A 41 -8.91 -11.14 38.38
CA PHE A 41 -9.69 -11.27 37.15
C PHE A 41 -10.18 -12.70 36.90
N ASP A 42 -9.36 -13.72 37.13
CA ASP A 42 -9.77 -15.14 37.04
C ASP A 42 -10.93 -15.45 38.00
N GLU A 43 -10.87 -14.96 39.24
CA GLU A 43 -11.94 -15.14 40.24
C GLU A 43 -13.22 -14.40 39.85
N MET A 44 -13.12 -13.16 39.35
CA MET A 44 -14.28 -12.40 38.88
C MET A 44 -14.95 -13.09 37.68
N ALA A 45 -14.17 -13.67 36.76
CA ALA A 45 -14.69 -14.42 35.62
C ALA A 45 -15.37 -15.71 36.05
N LYS A 46 -14.77 -16.48 36.98
CA LYS A 46 -15.41 -17.68 37.55
C LYS A 46 -16.73 -17.39 38.24
N LYS A 47 -16.87 -16.22 38.86
CA LYS A 47 -18.11 -15.77 39.53
C LYS A 47 -19.13 -15.16 38.56
N GLY A 48 -18.76 -14.84 37.32
CA GLY A 48 -19.67 -14.20 36.36
C GLY A 48 -20.15 -12.81 36.79
N LEU A 49 -19.26 -12.00 37.41
CA LEU A 49 -19.64 -10.68 37.93
C LEU A 49 -20.11 -9.73 36.81
N THR A 50 -21.00 -8.79 37.15
CA THR A 50 -21.34 -7.71 36.22
C THR A 50 -20.16 -6.76 36.05
N LYS A 51 -20.11 -6.08 34.90
CA LYS A 51 -19.08 -5.08 34.62
C LYS A 51 -19.03 -3.97 35.67
N ALA A 52 -20.17 -3.55 36.22
CA ALA A 52 -20.21 -2.59 37.33
C ALA A 52 -19.41 -3.08 38.56
N HIS A 53 -19.58 -4.35 38.95
CA HIS A 53 -18.82 -4.92 40.07
C HIS A 53 -17.35 -5.14 39.72
N VAL A 54 -17.03 -5.44 38.45
CA VAL A 54 -15.63 -5.50 38.00
C VAL A 54 -14.97 -4.11 38.13
N ASP A 55 -15.64 -3.04 37.69
CA ASP A 55 -15.16 -1.66 37.80
C ASP A 55 -14.97 -1.25 39.28
N GLU A 56 -15.88 -1.66 40.16
CA GLU A 56 -15.78 -1.44 41.61
C GLU A 56 -14.57 -2.16 42.21
N ASN A 57 -14.37 -3.45 41.91
CA ASN A 57 -13.21 -4.22 42.37
C ASN A 57 -11.87 -3.62 41.88
N ILE A 58 -11.84 -3.12 40.64
CA ILE A 58 -10.67 -2.41 40.09
C ILE A 58 -10.42 -1.11 40.86
N SER A 59 -11.47 -0.36 41.18
CA SER A 59 -11.38 0.90 41.92
C SER A 59 -10.89 0.68 43.35
N ASP A 60 -11.39 -0.34 44.03
CA ASP A 60 -10.96 -0.74 45.39
C ASP A 60 -9.51 -1.22 45.42
N LEU A 61 -9.07 -1.89 44.35
CA LEU A 61 -7.67 -2.27 44.21
C LEU A 61 -6.81 -1.03 44.02
N GLU A 62 -7.21 -0.11 43.13
CA GLU A 62 -6.49 1.13 42.84
C GLU A 62 -6.26 1.96 44.11
N ALA A 63 -7.29 2.09 44.96
CA ALA A 63 -7.22 2.84 46.21
C ALA A 63 -6.16 2.31 47.20
N ARG A 64 -5.73 1.06 47.06
CA ARG A 64 -4.74 0.41 47.95
C ARG A 64 -3.28 0.66 47.53
N TYR A 65 -3.02 1.26 46.37
CA TYR A 65 -1.66 1.50 45.88
C TYR A 65 -1.39 2.98 45.62
N THR A 66 -0.16 3.42 45.88
CA THR A 66 0.27 4.81 45.68
C THR A 66 0.40 5.18 44.19
N ASP A 67 0.86 4.25 43.35
CA ASP A 67 0.96 4.44 41.90
C ASP A 67 -0.31 3.94 41.21
N TYR A 68 -1.40 4.69 41.38
CA TYR A 68 -2.72 4.36 40.81
C TYR A 68 -2.68 4.20 39.27
N LYS A 69 -1.79 4.96 38.59
CA LYS A 69 -1.65 4.88 37.12
C LYS A 69 -1.12 3.52 36.68
N LEU A 70 -0.21 2.93 37.45
CA LEU A 70 0.31 1.60 37.16
C LEU A 70 -0.80 0.55 37.28
N VAL A 71 -1.50 0.54 38.41
CA VAL A 71 -2.58 -0.43 38.68
C VAL A 71 -3.70 -0.30 37.66
N ARG A 72 -4.21 0.91 37.45
CA ARG A 72 -5.25 1.18 36.45
C ARG A 72 -4.78 0.82 35.04
N GLY A 73 -3.52 1.08 34.71
CA GLY A 73 -2.93 0.69 33.43
C GLY A 73 -2.89 -0.83 33.22
N ILE A 74 -2.51 -1.59 34.24
CA ILE A 74 -2.52 -3.07 34.20
C ILE A 74 -3.97 -3.58 34.09
N CYS A 75 -4.88 -3.11 34.93
CA CYS A 75 -6.29 -3.52 34.89
C CYS A 75 -6.93 -3.21 33.53
N HIS A 76 -6.63 -2.05 32.93
CA HIS A 76 -7.10 -1.70 31.60
C HIS A 76 -6.64 -2.70 30.52
N LEU A 77 -5.41 -3.21 30.62
CA LEU A 77 -4.92 -4.21 29.68
C LEU A 77 -5.64 -5.56 29.88
N LEU A 78 -5.82 -5.99 31.12
CA LEU A 78 -6.53 -7.23 31.43
C LEU A 78 -8.02 -7.18 31.06
N GLU A 79 -8.70 -6.04 31.26
CA GLU A 79 -10.09 -5.86 30.86
C GLU A 79 -10.29 -6.04 29.34
N ARG A 80 -9.30 -5.70 28.52
CA ARG A 80 -9.35 -5.95 27.06
C ARG A 80 -9.31 -7.44 26.68
N ARG A 81 -8.97 -8.31 27.64
CA ARG A 81 -8.97 -9.76 27.50
C ARG A 81 -10.22 -10.40 28.14
N CYS A 82 -11.12 -9.57 28.67
CA CYS A 82 -12.43 -9.99 29.13
C CYS A 82 -13.42 -10.03 27.97
N ILE A 83 -14.27 -11.05 27.96
CA ILE A 83 -15.42 -11.18 27.07
C ILE A 83 -16.67 -11.06 27.94
N TYR A 84 -17.42 -9.98 27.70
CA TYR A 84 -18.67 -9.73 28.39
C TYR A 84 -19.85 -10.24 27.57
N ALA A 85 -20.83 -10.85 28.24
CA ALA A 85 -22.09 -11.29 27.65
C ALA A 85 -23.27 -10.64 28.38
N SER A 86 -24.37 -10.43 27.67
CA SER A 86 -25.60 -9.99 28.34
C SER A 86 -26.19 -11.14 29.16
N ALA A 87 -26.87 -10.80 30.26
CA ALA A 87 -27.58 -11.76 31.10
C ALA A 87 -28.75 -12.38 30.31
N ASN A 88 -28.49 -13.54 29.71
CA ASN A 88 -29.44 -14.45 29.07
C ASN A 88 -30.15 -14.08 27.76
N ASN A 89 -30.34 -15.16 27.01
CA ASN A 89 -30.97 -15.39 25.71
C ASN A 89 -32.48 -15.10 25.64
N PHE A 90 -33.03 -14.15 26.42
CA PHE A 90 -34.45 -13.80 26.31
C PHE A 90 -34.81 -13.19 24.93
N CYS A 91 -33.80 -12.71 24.20
CA CYS A 91 -33.92 -12.10 22.88
C CYS A 91 -33.61 -13.04 21.71
N SER A 92 -33.26 -14.31 21.97
CA SER A 92 -32.83 -15.27 20.94
C SER A 92 -33.60 -16.58 21.06
N HIS A 93 -34.81 -16.58 20.48
CA HIS A 93 -35.43 -17.65 19.69
C HIS A 93 -36.94 -17.38 19.60
N SER A 94 -37.34 -16.50 18.69
CA SER A 94 -38.59 -16.70 17.96
C SER A 94 -38.34 -16.32 16.51
N GLU A 95 -38.05 -17.31 15.67
CA GLU A 95 -38.01 -17.14 14.22
C GLU A 95 -39.38 -16.79 13.63
N ASN A 96 -40.44 -16.65 14.47
CA ASN A 96 -41.80 -16.30 14.06
C ASN A 96 -42.49 -15.31 15.05
N ASN A 97 -41.94 -14.13 15.31
CA ASN A 97 -42.73 -13.06 15.93
C ASN A 97 -42.24 -11.67 15.49
N ASP A 98 -43.15 -10.88 14.92
CA ASP A 98 -42.97 -9.52 14.40
C ASP A 98 -42.65 -8.43 15.47
N ASN A 99 -42.27 -8.81 16.68
CA ASN A 99 -41.96 -7.85 17.76
C ASN A 99 -40.56 -8.11 18.35
N PRO A 100 -39.56 -7.27 18.05
CA PRO A 100 -38.24 -7.39 18.64
C PRO A 100 -38.32 -7.10 20.15
N THR A 101 -38.23 -8.16 20.94
CA THR A 101 -38.26 -8.13 22.40
C THR A 101 -36.89 -7.66 22.91
N SER A 102 -36.63 -6.36 22.81
CA SER A 102 -35.37 -5.73 23.23
C SER A 102 -35.50 -4.99 24.57
N ALA A 103 -34.38 -4.71 25.24
CA ALA A 103 -34.34 -3.89 26.46
C ALA A 103 -35.04 -2.52 26.28
N VAL A 104 -34.86 -1.88 25.12
CA VAL A 104 -35.54 -0.63 24.73
C VAL A 104 -37.05 -0.82 24.64
N HIS A 105 -37.48 -1.96 24.07
CA HIS A 105 -38.90 -2.30 23.95
C HIS A 105 -39.56 -2.46 25.33
N PHE A 106 -38.91 -3.19 26.25
CA PHE A 106 -39.40 -3.34 27.62
C PHE A 106 -39.50 -2.00 28.35
N ARG A 107 -38.45 -1.17 28.30
CA ARG A 107 -38.47 0.18 28.89
C ARG A 107 -39.62 1.01 28.36
N ARG A 108 -39.80 1.05 27.03
CA ARG A 108 -40.89 1.79 26.40
C ARG A 108 -42.25 1.31 26.92
N LYS A 109 -42.50 0.00 26.97
CA LYS A 109 -43.79 -0.54 27.42
C LYS A 109 -44.05 -0.27 28.90
N ILE A 110 -43.05 -0.42 29.75
CA ILE A 110 -43.16 -0.13 31.19
C ILE A 110 -43.46 1.36 31.41
N PHE A 111 -42.76 2.25 30.69
CA PHE A 111 -42.96 3.69 30.82
C PHE A 111 -44.28 4.18 30.21
N GLU A 112 -44.75 3.55 29.12
CA GLU A 112 -46.09 3.79 28.56
C GLU A 112 -47.18 3.42 29.57
N GLU A 113 -47.09 2.23 30.19
CA GLU A 113 -48.05 1.80 31.22
C GLU A 113 -48.00 2.70 32.46
N SER A 114 -46.79 3.07 32.91
CA SER A 114 -46.64 4.02 34.01
C SER A 114 -47.22 5.39 33.67
N SER A 115 -47.10 5.86 32.43
CA SER A 115 -47.70 7.13 32.02
C SER A 115 -49.23 7.08 32.00
N GLN A 116 -49.83 5.92 31.74
CA GLN A 116 -51.29 5.76 31.72
C GLN A 116 -51.88 5.67 33.14
N ILE A 117 -51.18 5.00 34.06
CA ILE A 117 -51.65 4.75 35.43
C ILE A 117 -51.23 5.88 36.39
N GLY A 118 -50.10 6.53 36.11
CA GLY A 118 -49.43 7.50 36.99
C GLY A 118 -48.02 7.02 37.40
N TYR A 119 -47.14 7.97 37.72
CA TYR A 119 -45.80 7.63 38.20
C TYR A 119 -45.89 6.91 39.55
N PRO A 120 -45.39 5.67 39.68
CA PRO A 120 -45.51 4.92 40.92
C PRO A 120 -44.71 5.60 42.03
N VAL A 121 -45.39 5.98 43.10
CA VAL A 121 -44.79 6.57 44.31
C VAL A 121 -44.69 5.55 45.45
N THR A 122 -45.33 4.39 45.31
CA THR A 122 -45.22 3.26 46.25
C THR A 122 -44.68 1.99 45.58
N GLU A 123 -44.02 1.12 46.36
CA GLU A 123 -43.58 -0.20 45.88
C GLU A 123 -44.73 -1.08 45.38
N TYR A 124 -45.92 -0.93 45.96
CA TYR A 124 -47.11 -1.65 45.52
C TYR A 124 -47.53 -1.22 44.10
N GLU A 125 -47.60 0.09 43.83
CA GLU A 125 -47.89 0.64 42.51
C GLU A 125 -46.84 0.21 41.48
N ARG A 126 -45.55 0.28 41.85
CA ARG A 126 -44.42 -0.17 41.02
C ARG A 126 -44.58 -1.63 40.62
N LYS A 127 -44.79 -2.52 41.60
CA LYS A 127 -44.97 -3.96 41.35
C LYS A 127 -46.20 -4.25 40.50
N SER A 128 -47.30 -3.52 40.68
CA SER A 128 -48.51 -3.68 39.85
C SER A 128 -48.23 -3.39 38.36
N ILE A 129 -47.53 -2.29 38.06
CA ILE A 129 -47.14 -1.93 36.69
C ILE A 129 -46.21 -2.98 36.09
N LEU A 130 -45.18 -3.38 36.83
CA LEU A 130 -44.22 -4.39 36.37
C LEU A 130 -44.87 -5.76 36.18
N GLN A 131 -45.75 -6.19 37.09
CA GLN A 131 -46.48 -7.46 36.99
C GLN A 131 -47.35 -7.51 35.74
N LYS A 132 -48.01 -6.40 35.38
CA LYS A 132 -48.83 -6.29 34.17
C LYS A 132 -48.00 -6.52 32.91
N ILE A 133 -46.84 -5.89 32.81
CA ILE A 133 -45.93 -6.06 31.67
C ILE A 133 -45.28 -7.44 31.69
N ALA A 134 -44.81 -7.91 32.85
CA ALA A 134 -44.15 -9.21 33.02
C ALA A 134 -45.09 -10.35 32.57
N SER A 135 -46.35 -10.30 32.99
CA SER A 135 -47.39 -11.24 32.58
C SER A 135 -47.67 -11.21 31.07
N LYS A 136 -47.57 -10.04 30.42
CA LYS A 136 -47.78 -9.89 28.97
C LYS A 136 -46.68 -10.58 28.14
N TYR A 137 -45.47 -10.72 28.69
CA TYR A 137 -44.33 -11.32 28.01
C TYR A 137 -43.88 -12.67 28.63
N ASN A 138 -44.69 -13.26 29.52
CA ASN A 138 -44.37 -14.51 30.24
C ASN A 138 -43.03 -14.47 30.99
N LEU A 139 -42.71 -13.32 31.60
CA LEU A 139 -41.53 -13.14 32.44
C LEU A 139 -41.97 -12.97 33.90
N SER A 140 -41.07 -13.27 34.83
CA SER A 140 -41.16 -12.77 36.21
C SER A 140 -40.81 -11.27 36.27
N ILE A 141 -41.20 -10.59 37.35
CA ILE A 141 -40.80 -9.19 37.57
C ILE A 141 -39.27 -9.08 37.57
N ASP A 142 -38.58 -9.99 38.26
CA ASP A 142 -37.12 -9.97 38.36
C ASP A 142 -36.44 -10.16 37.00
N GLU A 143 -36.94 -11.09 36.17
CA GLU A 143 -36.45 -11.27 34.80
C GLU A 143 -36.72 -10.05 33.92
N LEU A 144 -37.90 -9.42 34.05
CA LEU A 144 -38.23 -8.21 33.32
C LEU A 144 -37.32 -7.04 33.72
N GLU A 145 -37.03 -6.89 35.02
CA GLU A 145 -36.13 -5.86 35.54
C GLU A 145 -34.69 -6.04 35.05
N ILE A 146 -34.19 -7.28 35.00
CA ILE A 146 -32.88 -7.60 34.43
C ILE A 146 -32.89 -7.32 32.91
N ALA A 147 -33.92 -7.79 32.20
CA ALA A 147 -34.05 -7.62 30.75
C ALA A 147 -34.13 -6.15 30.33
N MET A 148 -34.78 -5.31 31.14
CA MET A 148 -34.97 -3.87 30.92
C MET A 148 -33.66 -3.11 30.71
N TRP A 149 -32.58 -3.56 31.36
CA TRP A 149 -31.27 -2.89 31.36
C TRP A 149 -30.13 -3.75 30.82
N SER A 150 -30.47 -4.86 30.15
CA SER A 150 -29.53 -5.84 29.62
C SER A 150 -28.65 -5.32 28.47
N ASP A 151 -29.02 -4.19 27.87
CA ASP A 151 -28.27 -3.48 26.83
C ASP A 151 -27.22 -2.50 27.40
N LEU A 152 -27.30 -2.16 28.69
CA LEU A 152 -26.31 -1.31 29.35
C LEU A 152 -25.01 -2.08 29.59
N GLU A 153 -23.89 -1.51 29.16
CA GLU A 153 -22.55 -2.10 29.27
C GLU A 153 -22.20 -2.50 30.72
N LYS A 154 -22.59 -1.70 31.71
CA LYS A 154 -22.37 -1.95 33.14
C LYS A 154 -23.06 -3.22 33.66
N ASN A 155 -24.15 -3.65 33.02
CA ASN A 155 -24.94 -4.80 33.43
C ASN A 155 -24.56 -6.09 32.70
N LYS A 156 -23.65 -6.01 31.73
CA LYS A 156 -23.11 -7.22 31.10
C LYS A 156 -22.27 -7.99 32.10
N HIS A 157 -22.31 -9.31 32.02
CA HIS A 157 -21.58 -10.22 32.88
C HIS A 157 -20.29 -10.66 32.23
N LEU A 158 -19.23 -10.80 33.04
CA LEU A 158 -17.95 -11.32 32.61
C LEU A 158 -18.08 -12.83 32.32
N LYS A 159 -18.16 -13.18 31.03
CA LYS A 159 -18.34 -14.58 30.58
C LYS A 159 -17.03 -15.34 30.52
N ASN A 160 -15.98 -14.69 30.00
CA ASN A 160 -14.67 -15.30 29.87
C ASN A 160 -13.58 -14.26 30.11
N PHE A 161 -12.45 -14.71 30.63
CA PHE A 161 -11.24 -13.92 30.75
C PHE A 161 -10.08 -14.74 30.22
N ASP A 162 -9.45 -14.24 29.16
CA ASP A 162 -8.26 -14.86 28.56
C ASP A 162 -7.04 -14.49 29.43
N SER A 163 -6.65 -15.39 30.34
CA SER A 163 -5.62 -15.15 31.34
C SER A 163 -4.22 -14.99 30.71
N LEU A 164 -3.25 -14.52 31.50
CA LEU A 164 -1.85 -14.32 31.10
C LEU A 164 -0.92 -14.73 32.23
N SER A 165 0.31 -15.14 31.89
CA SER A 165 1.34 -15.21 32.91
C SER A 165 1.72 -13.80 33.41
N PRO A 166 2.17 -13.65 34.67
CA PRO A 166 2.63 -12.37 35.22
C PRO A 166 3.68 -11.67 34.35
N LEU A 167 4.62 -12.44 33.79
CA LEU A 167 5.68 -11.92 32.94
C LEU A 167 5.16 -11.43 31.57
N GLN A 168 4.24 -12.17 30.95
CA GLN A 168 3.57 -11.74 29.72
C GLN A 168 2.81 -10.43 29.92
N LEU A 169 2.16 -10.26 31.08
CA LEU A 169 1.47 -9.02 31.44
C LEU A 169 2.44 -7.84 31.59
N ILE A 170 3.58 -8.05 32.26
CA ILE A 170 4.66 -7.05 32.38
C ILE A 170 5.17 -6.63 31.00
N ALA A 171 5.50 -7.61 30.15
CA ALA A 171 5.98 -7.38 28.79
C ALA A 171 4.98 -6.56 27.96
N TRP A 172 3.70 -6.94 28.02
CA TRP A 172 2.64 -6.26 27.30
C TRP A 172 2.36 -4.84 27.84
N TYR A 173 2.48 -4.65 29.15
CA TYR A 173 2.40 -3.34 29.77
C TYR A 173 3.54 -2.43 29.31
N ASN A 174 4.78 -2.92 29.31
CA ASN A 174 5.95 -2.15 28.88
C ASN A 174 5.86 -1.75 27.40
N LEU A 175 5.45 -2.69 26.54
CA LEU A 175 5.19 -2.42 25.14
C LEU A 175 4.08 -1.36 24.97
N SER A 176 2.98 -1.49 25.71
CA SER A 176 1.86 -0.55 25.64
C SER A 176 2.26 0.85 26.10
N VAL A 177 3.11 0.96 27.13
CA VAL A 177 3.68 2.24 27.59
C VAL A 177 4.54 2.88 26.49
N LEU A 178 5.42 2.11 25.85
CA LEU A 178 6.27 2.60 24.76
C LEU A 178 5.42 3.09 23.59
N GLN A 179 4.47 2.29 23.13
CA GLN A 179 3.56 2.66 22.04
C GLN A 179 2.74 3.91 22.38
N THR A 180 2.22 4.04 23.61
CA THR A 180 1.46 5.21 24.05
C THR A 180 2.34 6.46 24.15
N LEU A 181 3.61 6.35 24.54
CA LEU A 181 4.56 7.48 24.49
C LEU A 181 4.73 7.96 23.04
N LEU A 182 4.92 7.03 22.11
CA LEU A 182 5.20 7.34 20.72
C LEU A 182 4.00 7.97 19.99
N LEU A 183 2.76 7.77 20.45
CA LEU A 183 1.60 8.53 19.92
C LEU A 183 1.77 10.05 20.00
N SER A 184 2.55 10.53 20.97
CA SER A 184 2.84 11.96 21.15
C SER A 184 4.16 12.39 20.49
N CYS A 185 4.69 11.63 19.53
CA CYS A 185 5.90 12.01 18.81
C CYS A 185 5.61 12.91 17.60
N VAL A 186 6.57 13.79 17.30
CA VAL A 186 6.63 14.59 16.07
C VAL A 186 7.45 13.88 15.01
N LYS A 187 8.40 13.06 15.44
CA LYS A 187 9.35 12.31 14.61
C LYS A 187 9.73 11.05 15.34
N LEU A 188 9.79 9.93 14.61
CA LEU A 188 10.31 8.65 15.07
C LEU A 188 11.43 8.24 14.12
N GLU A 189 12.61 7.95 14.65
CA GLU A 189 13.74 7.41 13.92
C GLU A 189 14.08 6.04 14.50
N PHE A 190 14.42 5.09 13.64
CA PHE A 190 14.88 3.79 14.10
C PHE A 190 15.95 3.22 13.17
N THR A 191 16.79 2.39 13.77
CA THR A 191 17.76 1.55 13.06
C THR A 191 17.52 0.10 13.45
N VAL A 192 17.67 -0.82 12.50
CA VAL A 192 17.69 -2.26 12.78
C VAL A 192 18.84 -2.91 11.99
N TYR A 193 19.38 -3.98 12.55
CA TYR A 193 20.39 -4.78 11.88
C TYR A 193 19.77 -5.92 11.04
N GLY A 194 20.43 -6.26 9.93
CA GLY A 194 20.04 -7.35 9.04
C GLY A 194 19.14 -6.92 7.88
N GLY A 195 19.57 -7.22 6.66
CA GLY A 195 18.88 -6.80 5.42
C GLY A 195 17.48 -7.37 5.27
N LEU A 196 17.25 -8.64 5.62
CA LEU A 196 15.92 -9.27 5.53
C LEU A 196 14.94 -8.66 6.54
N THR A 197 15.38 -8.45 7.77
CA THR A 197 14.60 -7.81 8.84
C THR A 197 14.23 -6.38 8.46
N TRP A 198 15.20 -5.62 7.95
CA TRP A 198 14.98 -4.28 7.43
C TRP A 198 13.92 -4.26 6.31
N LYS A 199 14.04 -5.15 5.30
CA LYS A 199 13.04 -5.28 4.23
C LYS A 199 11.64 -5.58 4.78
N LYS A 200 11.51 -6.49 5.75
CA LYS A 200 10.22 -6.81 6.40
C LYS A 200 9.59 -5.61 7.10
N ILE A 201 10.39 -4.82 7.82
CA ILE A 201 9.90 -3.62 8.52
C ILE A 201 9.51 -2.54 7.51
N LEU A 202 10.37 -2.26 6.53
CA LEU A 202 10.09 -1.28 5.47
C LEU A 202 8.81 -1.61 4.71
N ARG A 203 8.65 -2.89 4.33
CA ARG A 203 7.40 -3.40 3.77
C ARG A 203 6.22 -3.01 4.65
N ARG A 204 6.26 -3.32 5.95
CA ARG A 204 5.19 -2.95 6.88
C ARG A 204 4.94 -1.44 6.95
N VAL A 205 5.98 -0.62 6.94
CA VAL A 205 5.87 0.85 6.90
C VAL A 205 5.10 1.30 5.66
N LYS A 206 5.38 0.71 4.48
CA LYS A 206 4.63 0.94 3.23
C LYS A 206 3.18 0.44 3.32
N GLN A 207 2.95 -0.79 3.79
CA GLN A 207 1.59 -1.35 3.96
C GLN A 207 0.69 -0.49 4.86
N LEU A 208 1.28 0.11 5.90
CA LEU A 208 0.59 0.97 6.85
C LEU A 208 0.40 2.41 6.32
N GLY A 209 0.97 2.71 5.15
CA GLY A 209 0.90 4.01 4.48
C GLY A 209 1.63 5.12 5.22
N LEU A 210 2.63 4.80 6.06
CA LEU A 210 3.29 5.78 6.91
C LEU A 210 4.16 6.74 6.09
N MET A 211 4.30 7.98 6.56
CA MET A 211 5.15 8.96 5.94
C MET A 211 6.58 8.76 6.41
N TYR A 212 7.43 8.19 5.55
CA TYR A 212 8.80 7.82 5.90
C TYR A 212 9.88 8.35 4.96
N PHE A 213 11.13 8.33 5.44
CA PHE A 213 12.36 8.66 4.74
C PHE A 213 13.49 7.73 5.16
N LEU A 214 14.37 7.41 4.21
CA LEU A 214 15.55 6.58 4.47
C LEU A 214 16.84 7.39 4.32
N HIS A 215 17.75 7.19 5.27
CA HIS A 215 19.08 7.78 5.29
C HIS A 215 20.10 6.64 5.36
N TYR A 216 21.06 6.60 4.44
CA TYR A 216 22.23 5.73 4.59
C TYR A 216 23.28 6.48 5.40
N GLY A 217 23.80 5.85 6.45
CA GLY A 217 24.96 6.39 7.16
C GLY A 217 26.14 6.51 6.21
N SER A 218 26.51 7.72 5.81
CA SER A 218 27.86 7.99 5.33
C SER A 218 28.73 8.16 6.57
N ASN A 219 29.69 7.26 6.78
CA ASN A 219 30.75 7.48 7.75
C ASN A 219 31.62 8.65 7.24
N ASN A 220 31.19 9.89 7.46
CA ASN A 220 32.11 11.01 7.55
C ASN A 220 32.59 11.05 9.01
N PHE A 221 33.41 10.07 9.38
CA PHE A 221 34.42 10.34 10.40
C PHE A 221 35.51 11.11 9.66
N GLU A 222 35.55 12.42 9.85
CA GLU A 222 36.83 13.12 9.85
C GLU A 222 37.67 12.43 10.93
N SER A 223 38.49 11.48 10.50
CA SER A 223 39.55 10.94 11.32
C SER A 223 40.59 12.04 11.44
N ASP A 224 40.49 12.84 12.50
CA ASP A 224 41.69 13.43 13.08
C ASP A 224 42.59 12.24 13.47
N SER A 225 43.65 12.10 12.69
CA SER A 225 44.75 11.17 12.87
C SER A 225 45.33 11.29 14.27
N ASN A 226 45.57 10.16 14.93
CA ASN A 226 46.90 9.71 15.34
C ASN A 226 46.76 8.52 16.28
N ASP A 227 46.80 7.30 15.75
CA ASP A 227 47.52 6.23 16.45
C ASP A 227 47.98 5.16 15.47
N ASP A 228 49.29 5.08 15.30
CA ASP A 228 50.00 4.08 14.50
C ASP A 228 50.03 2.75 15.26
N THR A 229 49.11 1.84 14.93
CA THR A 229 49.33 0.41 15.18
C THR A 229 49.02 -0.40 13.93
N LYS A 230 50.08 -0.67 13.17
CA LYS A 230 50.11 -1.67 12.10
C LYS A 230 49.96 -3.04 12.74
N ASP A 231 48.74 -3.58 12.78
CA ASP A 231 48.47 -5.02 12.72
C ASP A 231 46.95 -5.26 12.78
N ASN A 232 46.30 -5.33 11.60
CA ASN A 232 45.08 -6.11 11.35
C ASN A 232 44.57 -5.94 9.91
N LYS A 233 45.40 -6.31 8.93
CA LYS A 233 45.08 -6.16 7.49
C LYS A 233 44.08 -7.21 6.95
N TYR A 234 43.57 -8.11 7.81
CA TYR A 234 42.60 -9.15 7.45
C TYR A 234 41.21 -8.97 8.10
N LEU A 235 40.98 -7.87 8.84
CA LEU A 235 39.68 -7.51 9.44
C LEU A 235 39.01 -6.27 8.81
N GLU A 236 39.58 -5.73 7.72
CA GLU A 236 39.10 -4.49 7.08
C GLU A 236 38.06 -4.69 5.96
N LEU A 237 37.84 -5.92 5.48
CA LEU A 237 36.88 -6.17 4.39
C LEU A 237 35.41 -6.22 4.86
N ASP A 238 35.13 -6.60 6.11
CA ASP A 238 33.76 -6.67 6.64
C ASP A 238 33.27 -5.37 7.32
N LYS A 239 34.16 -4.42 7.60
CA LYS A 239 33.77 -3.11 8.18
C LYS A 239 33.32 -2.08 7.13
N LYS A 240 33.60 -2.28 5.84
CA LYS A 240 33.21 -1.33 4.77
C LYS A 240 31.75 -1.42 4.33
N ASN A 241 31.04 -2.52 4.65
CA ASN A 241 29.66 -2.74 4.18
C ASN A 241 28.56 -2.44 5.20
N ASN A 242 28.88 -2.04 6.44
CA ASN A 242 27.86 -1.78 7.47
C ASN A 242 27.47 -0.29 7.54
N LYS A 243 27.09 0.29 6.39
CA LYS A 243 26.38 1.57 6.38
C LYS A 243 24.98 1.32 6.95
N GLY A 244 24.78 1.60 8.23
CA GLY A 244 23.47 1.45 8.87
C GLY A 244 22.40 2.30 8.15
N ILE A 245 21.24 1.69 7.89
CA ILE A 245 20.10 2.40 7.31
C ILE A 245 19.22 2.92 8.44
N THR A 246 18.99 4.23 8.46
CA THR A 246 18.09 4.88 9.40
C THR A 246 16.77 5.18 8.73
N CYS A 247 15.67 4.65 9.28
CA CYS A 247 14.32 5.02 8.88
C CYS A 247 13.84 6.17 9.74
N THR A 248 13.39 7.24 9.13
CA THR A 248 12.68 8.33 9.78
C THR A 248 11.21 8.25 9.38
N VAL A 249 10.30 8.21 10.34
CA VAL A 249 8.86 8.28 10.16
C VAL A 249 8.36 9.58 10.79
N ASP A 250 7.55 10.35 10.04
CA ASP A 250 6.88 11.53 10.57
C ASP A 250 5.89 11.08 11.65
N GLY A 251 5.92 11.73 12.81
CA GLY A 251 5.12 11.34 13.96
C GLY A 251 3.66 11.82 13.88
N PRO A 252 2.74 11.27 14.70
CA PRO A 252 1.32 11.59 14.63
C PRO A 252 1.02 13.06 14.97
N LEU A 253 1.86 13.72 15.76
CA LEU A 253 1.67 15.14 16.07
C LEU A 253 2.16 16.09 14.97
N ASN A 254 2.74 15.56 13.88
CA ASN A 254 3.05 16.33 12.68
C ASN A 254 1.84 16.41 11.72
N ILE A 255 0.68 15.94 12.18
CA ILE A 255 -0.51 15.67 11.39
C ILE A 255 -1.73 16.28 12.08
N VAL A 256 -2.66 16.87 11.31
CA VAL A 256 -3.81 17.59 11.86
C VAL A 256 -5.12 16.79 11.84
N LYS A 257 -5.35 16.00 10.80
CA LYS A 257 -6.53 15.12 10.70
C LYS A 257 -6.13 13.65 10.90
N MET A 258 -7.07 12.74 11.16
CA MET A 258 -6.77 11.29 11.23
C MET A 258 -5.58 10.89 12.14
N THR A 259 -5.23 11.74 13.13
CA THR A 259 -4.07 11.56 14.00
C THR A 259 -4.11 10.22 14.73
N ASP A 260 -5.31 9.79 15.16
CA ASP A 260 -5.50 8.49 15.82
C ASP A 260 -5.26 7.32 14.86
N ARG A 261 -5.78 7.38 13.63
CA ARG A 261 -5.60 6.32 12.63
C ARG A 261 -4.12 6.19 12.24
N TYR A 262 -3.46 7.31 12.00
CA TYR A 262 -2.03 7.34 11.70
C TYR A 262 -1.18 6.89 12.91
N GLY A 263 -1.51 7.36 14.11
CA GLY A 263 -0.83 6.99 15.35
C GLY A 263 -0.94 5.49 15.66
N MET A 264 -2.12 4.91 15.48
CA MET A 264 -2.29 3.46 15.59
C MET A 264 -1.51 2.69 14.53
N ALA A 265 -1.46 3.18 13.28
CA ALA A 265 -0.66 2.58 12.23
C ALA A 265 0.82 2.59 12.63
N MET A 266 1.35 3.74 13.07
CA MET A 266 2.73 3.84 13.54
C MET A 266 3.01 2.94 14.75
N ALA A 267 2.10 2.85 15.72
CA ALA A 267 2.28 1.98 16.89
C ALA A 267 2.44 0.48 16.53
N LYS A 268 1.91 0.04 15.38
CA LYS A 268 2.06 -1.33 14.88
C LYS A 268 3.48 -1.65 14.38
N ILE A 269 4.32 -0.65 14.08
CA ILE A 269 5.71 -0.89 13.67
C ILE A 269 6.64 -1.14 14.86
N VAL A 270 6.28 -0.63 16.04
CA VAL A 270 7.13 -0.70 17.25
C VAL A 270 7.49 -2.15 17.62
N PRO A 271 6.55 -3.11 17.70
CA PRO A 271 6.89 -4.51 17.97
C PRO A 271 7.88 -5.08 16.94
N LEU A 272 7.73 -4.73 15.66
CA LEU A 272 8.60 -5.24 14.59
C LEU A 272 10.03 -4.74 14.70
N ILE A 273 10.25 -3.60 15.35
CA ILE A 273 11.59 -3.03 15.59
C ILE A 273 12.21 -3.67 16.82
N ILE A 274 11.48 -3.71 17.94
CA ILE A 274 12.04 -4.08 19.25
C ILE A 274 12.32 -5.58 19.40
N PHE A 275 11.68 -6.44 18.60
CA PHE A 275 11.92 -7.88 18.61
C PHE A 275 13.04 -8.32 17.63
N THR A 276 13.85 -7.37 17.17
CA THR A 276 15.03 -7.66 16.35
C THR A 276 16.29 -7.78 17.21
N GLU A 277 17.34 -8.41 16.70
CA GLU A 277 18.57 -8.67 17.47
C GLU A 277 19.33 -7.40 17.85
N LYS A 278 19.32 -6.37 17.00
CA LYS A 278 19.98 -5.08 17.23
C LYS A 278 19.11 -3.97 16.68
N TRP A 279 18.70 -3.06 17.56
CA TRP A 279 17.83 -1.94 17.21
C TRP A 279 18.08 -0.71 18.07
N SER A 280 17.77 0.45 17.49
CA SER A 280 17.63 1.71 18.22
C SER A 280 16.35 2.42 17.80
N ILE A 281 15.74 3.11 18.76
CA ILE A 281 14.62 4.02 18.54
C ILE A 281 15.00 5.38 19.13
N ASP A 282 14.86 6.42 18.32
CA ASP A 282 15.01 7.82 18.69
C ASP A 282 13.70 8.54 18.35
N ALA A 283 13.14 9.33 19.26
CA ALA A 283 11.91 10.06 18.99
C ALA A 283 11.90 11.45 19.62
N ILE A 284 11.22 12.38 18.95
CA ILE A 284 10.97 13.72 19.46
C ILE A 284 9.54 13.75 19.99
N ILE A 285 9.37 13.80 21.30
CA ILE A 285 8.07 13.80 21.97
C ILE A 285 7.63 15.24 22.27
N LEU A 286 6.42 15.62 21.86
CA LEU A 286 5.84 16.92 22.21
C LEU A 286 4.89 16.75 23.38
N ARG A 287 5.18 17.39 24.52
CA ARG A 287 4.35 17.30 25.73
C ARG A 287 4.27 18.65 26.44
N LYS A 288 3.14 18.92 27.11
CA LYS A 288 3.03 20.09 28.00
C LYS A 288 3.96 19.91 29.20
N SER A 289 4.76 20.93 29.50
CA SER A 289 5.56 21.02 30.72
C SER A 289 4.65 21.19 31.95
N ILE A 290 5.25 21.11 33.13
CA ILE A 290 4.58 21.45 34.40
C ILE A 290 4.01 22.88 34.38
N SER A 291 4.66 23.80 33.64
CA SER A 291 4.18 25.17 33.43
C SER A 291 3.11 25.33 32.33
N GLY A 292 2.59 24.23 31.76
CA GLY A 292 1.55 24.24 30.73
C GLY A 292 2.03 24.48 29.30
N ILE A 293 3.30 24.81 29.08
CA ILE A 293 3.88 25.13 27.77
C ILE A 293 4.25 23.84 27.03
N LYS A 294 3.87 23.72 25.74
CA LYS A 294 4.30 22.58 24.92
C LYS A 294 5.81 22.65 24.66
N LYS A 295 6.55 21.61 25.05
CA LYS A 295 7.99 21.48 24.82
C LYS A 295 8.31 20.17 24.12
N LYS A 296 9.39 20.17 23.33
CA LYS A 296 9.96 19.00 22.67
C LYS A 296 10.93 18.32 23.64
N TYR A 297 10.81 17.01 23.77
CA TYR A 297 11.67 16.16 24.58
C TYR A 297 12.27 15.06 23.71
N SER A 298 13.54 14.75 23.91
CA SER A 298 14.21 13.62 23.25
C SER A 298 13.94 12.33 24.02
N PHE A 299 13.54 11.29 23.30
CA PHE A 299 13.44 9.91 23.77
C PHE A 299 14.40 9.06 22.97
N ARG A 300 15.17 8.21 23.65
CA ARG A 300 16.05 7.21 23.04
C ARG A 300 15.93 5.90 23.80
N LEU A 301 15.90 4.79 23.08
CA LEU A 301 15.94 3.44 23.62
C LEU A 301 16.67 2.54 22.64
N SER A 302 17.61 1.74 23.12
CA SER A 302 18.32 0.75 22.31
C SER A 302 18.39 -0.59 23.02
N ASN A 303 18.54 -1.68 22.28
CA ASN A 303 18.75 -2.99 22.89
C ASN A 303 20.13 -3.16 23.54
N THR A 304 21.03 -2.17 23.38
CA THR A 304 22.34 -2.10 24.05
C THR A 304 22.31 -1.34 25.37
N ASP A 305 21.17 -0.75 25.73
CA ASP A 305 21.02 -0.05 27.01
C ASP A 305 21.10 -1.07 28.17
N LYS A 306 21.72 -0.70 29.30
CA LYS A 306 21.84 -1.62 30.45
C LYS A 306 20.51 -1.95 31.11
N ASP A 307 19.53 -1.05 30.99
CA ASP A 307 18.22 -1.13 31.64
C ASP A 307 17.09 -1.30 30.62
N VAL A 308 17.27 -2.19 29.63
CA VAL A 308 16.21 -2.50 28.66
C VAL A 308 15.04 -3.17 29.39
N PRO A 309 13.82 -2.64 29.30
CA PRO A 309 12.68 -3.25 29.95
C PRO A 309 12.33 -4.58 29.27
N VAL A 310 11.70 -5.47 30.02
CA VAL A 310 11.18 -6.73 29.46
C VAL A 310 10.08 -6.40 28.46
N PHE A 311 10.33 -6.69 27.18
CA PHE A 311 9.35 -6.62 26.09
C PHE A 311 8.92 -7.98 25.59
N ASP A 312 9.72 -9.02 25.84
CA ASP A 312 9.47 -10.40 25.44
C ASP A 312 9.44 -11.30 26.67
N ALA A 313 8.38 -12.11 26.77
CA ALA A 313 8.22 -13.12 27.81
C ALA A 313 8.54 -14.54 27.31
N SER A 314 8.87 -14.72 26.02
CA SER A 314 9.13 -16.02 25.41
C SER A 314 10.50 -16.62 25.77
N ASN A 315 11.49 -15.77 26.07
CA ASN A 315 12.86 -16.18 26.38
C ASN A 315 13.10 -16.55 27.86
N ILE A 316 12.09 -16.46 28.73
CA ILE A 316 12.21 -16.84 30.14
C ILE A 316 11.49 -18.17 30.34
N HIS A 317 12.24 -19.27 30.28
CA HIS A 317 11.75 -20.61 30.60
C HIS A 317 11.26 -20.67 32.05
N PHE A 318 9.94 -20.69 32.25
CA PHE A 318 9.31 -21.42 33.34
C PHE A 318 8.74 -22.72 32.76
N GLN A 319 8.89 -23.82 33.49
CA GLN A 319 8.54 -25.18 33.07
C GLN A 319 7.11 -25.25 32.48
N PRO A 320 6.90 -25.97 31.35
CA PRO A 320 5.65 -25.92 30.62
C PRO A 320 4.64 -26.93 31.17
N GLU A 321 3.57 -26.42 31.79
CA GLU A 321 2.29 -27.12 31.89
C GLU A 321 1.13 -26.18 31.55
N VAL A 322 1.17 -25.49 30.41
CA VAL A 322 -0.08 -24.97 29.82
C VAL A 322 0.00 -25.00 28.28
N THR A 323 -1.08 -25.54 27.71
CA THR A 323 -1.42 -25.76 26.31
C THR A 323 -0.99 -24.69 25.30
N SER A 324 -0.54 -25.18 24.17
CA SER A 324 0.16 -24.56 23.03
C SER A 324 -0.56 -23.42 22.27
N GLU A 325 -1.58 -22.78 22.84
CA GLU A 325 -2.38 -21.75 22.16
C GLU A 325 -2.15 -20.32 22.68
N SER A 326 -1.55 -20.14 23.87
CA SER A 326 -1.30 -18.81 24.46
C SER A 326 0.07 -18.20 24.09
N ARG A 327 0.57 -18.48 22.89
CA ARG A 327 1.66 -17.69 22.32
C ARG A 327 1.07 -16.32 22.00
N LEU A 328 1.46 -15.28 22.74
CA LEU A 328 1.26 -13.89 22.32
C LEU A 328 1.71 -13.80 20.87
N ALA A 329 0.75 -13.78 19.95
CA ALA A 329 0.96 -13.98 18.52
C ALA A 329 1.55 -12.71 17.89
N PHE A 330 2.77 -12.34 18.30
CA PHE A 330 3.57 -11.33 17.63
C PHE A 330 4.39 -11.93 16.47
N ASN A 331 4.44 -13.27 16.39
CA ASN A 331 5.18 -14.02 15.37
C ASN A 331 4.31 -14.65 14.27
N SER A 332 2.98 -14.50 14.28
CA SER A 332 2.13 -14.92 13.16
C SER A 332 1.96 -13.81 12.13
N TYR A 333 3.08 -13.27 11.63
CA TYR A 333 3.06 -12.54 10.37
C TYR A 333 3.57 -13.49 9.30
N ALA A 334 2.63 -14.29 8.78
CA ALA A 334 2.88 -15.07 7.58
C ALA A 334 3.38 -14.15 6.47
N PRO A 335 4.39 -14.57 5.69
CA PRO A 335 4.81 -13.83 4.52
C PRO A 335 3.73 -13.98 3.44
N GLU A 336 2.72 -13.11 3.44
CA GLU A 336 1.87 -12.96 2.26
C GLU A 336 2.56 -12.03 1.24
N ASP A 337 2.36 -12.37 -0.03
CA ASP A 337 3.14 -11.94 -1.19
C ASP A 337 2.84 -10.53 -1.73
N PHE A 338 2.23 -9.61 -0.97
CA PHE A 338 2.00 -8.20 -1.39
C PHE A 338 2.02 -7.21 -0.22
N ASP A 339 2.43 -5.96 -0.46
CA ASP A 339 2.47 -4.93 0.60
C ASP A 339 1.05 -4.39 0.86
N SER A 340 0.19 -4.36 -0.15
CA SER A 340 -1.22 -4.00 0.02
C SER A 340 -2.14 -4.69 -0.99
N ASN A 341 -3.44 -4.77 -0.66
CA ASN A 341 -4.49 -5.13 -1.63
C ASN A 341 -4.49 -4.18 -2.84
N ILE A 342 -4.02 -2.93 -2.66
CA ILE A 342 -3.96 -1.91 -3.72
C ILE A 342 -2.91 -2.31 -4.77
N GLU A 343 -1.69 -2.60 -4.34
CA GLU A 343 -0.59 -3.02 -5.22
C GLU A 343 -0.92 -4.30 -5.96
N LYS A 344 -1.51 -5.28 -5.26
CA LYS A 344 -1.93 -6.54 -5.89
C LYS A 344 -2.94 -6.30 -7.01
N LYS A 345 -4.02 -5.58 -6.70
CA LYS A 345 -5.04 -5.17 -7.69
C LYS A 345 -4.42 -4.40 -8.85
N PHE A 346 -3.44 -3.55 -8.57
CA PHE A 346 -2.74 -2.78 -9.59
C PHE A 346 -1.91 -3.69 -10.51
N MET A 347 -1.07 -4.55 -9.96
CA MET A 347 -0.24 -5.48 -10.73
C MET A 347 -1.10 -6.40 -11.60
N ASP A 348 -2.12 -7.05 -10.99
CA ASP A 348 -3.01 -8.00 -11.66
C ASP A 348 -3.73 -7.36 -12.85
N LYS A 349 -4.13 -6.10 -12.70
CA LYS A 349 -4.79 -5.36 -13.77
C LYS A 349 -3.77 -4.85 -14.80
N PHE A 350 -2.57 -4.44 -14.41
CA PHE A 350 -1.55 -3.98 -15.36
C PHE A 350 -1.11 -5.11 -16.29
N VAL A 351 -0.79 -6.29 -15.74
CA VAL A 351 -0.33 -7.45 -16.53
C VAL A 351 -1.36 -7.90 -17.58
N LYS A 352 -2.67 -7.71 -17.32
CA LYS A 352 -3.73 -8.02 -18.28
C LYS A 352 -3.84 -7.04 -19.44
N PHE A 353 -3.42 -5.79 -19.26
CA PHE A 353 -3.62 -4.69 -20.21
C PHE A 353 -2.34 -4.20 -20.88
N SER A 354 -1.17 -4.48 -20.30
CA SER A 354 0.10 -3.95 -20.78
C SER A 354 0.62 -4.71 -21.98
N ASN A 355 0.83 -4.01 -23.09
CA ASN A 355 1.59 -4.52 -24.23
C ASN A 355 3.01 -3.94 -24.19
N GLY A 356 4.02 -4.80 -24.05
CA GLY A 356 5.44 -4.46 -24.23
C GLY A 356 6.17 -3.82 -23.03
N TRP A 357 5.46 -3.30 -22.03
CA TRP A 357 6.08 -2.78 -20.80
C TRP A 357 6.26 -3.88 -19.75
N ARG A 358 7.49 -4.04 -19.24
CA ARG A 358 7.76 -4.96 -18.11
C ARG A 358 7.54 -4.24 -16.80
N LEU A 359 6.66 -4.77 -15.95
CA LEU A 359 6.41 -4.25 -14.61
C LEU A 359 7.18 -5.08 -13.57
N ILE A 360 8.05 -4.42 -12.80
CA ILE A 360 8.83 -5.05 -11.71
C ILE A 360 8.39 -4.43 -10.39
N ARG A 361 8.17 -5.26 -9.38
CA ARG A 361 7.81 -4.85 -8.00
C ARG A 361 9.07 -4.69 -7.15
N GLU A 362 9.01 -3.79 -6.17
CA GLU A 362 10.06 -3.56 -5.18
C GLU A 362 11.46 -3.47 -5.83
N PRO A 363 11.65 -2.55 -6.79
CA PRO A 363 12.94 -2.38 -7.45
C PRO A 363 14.04 -2.01 -6.45
N ASP A 364 15.29 -2.16 -6.89
CA ASP A 364 16.45 -1.81 -6.08
C ASP A 364 16.42 -0.35 -5.61
N PRO A 365 16.91 -0.04 -4.40
CA PRO A 365 16.93 1.31 -3.87
C PRO A 365 17.71 2.28 -4.78
N LEU A 366 17.10 3.43 -5.04
CA LEU A 366 17.74 4.55 -5.73
C LEU A 366 18.49 5.40 -4.71
N ILE A 367 19.79 5.62 -4.95
CA ILE A 367 20.63 6.48 -4.11
C ILE A 367 20.64 7.90 -4.68
N LEU A 368 20.31 8.86 -3.84
CA LEU A 368 20.23 10.29 -4.16
C LEU A 368 21.60 10.96 -4.00
N SER A 369 21.77 12.16 -4.58
CA SER A 369 23.05 12.89 -4.53
C SER A 369 23.50 13.22 -3.09
N ASN A 370 22.53 13.38 -2.19
CA ASN A 370 22.73 13.64 -0.77
C ASN A 370 22.91 12.39 0.11
N GLY A 371 23.10 11.20 -0.49
CA GLY A 371 23.29 9.93 0.24
C GLY A 371 22.01 9.35 0.86
N LYS A 372 20.84 9.94 0.60
CA LYS A 372 19.54 9.35 1.00
C LYS A 372 19.14 8.27 0.00
N ALA A 373 18.34 7.32 0.47
CA ALA A 373 17.75 6.31 -0.39
C ALA A 373 16.26 6.59 -0.66
N PHE A 374 15.81 6.14 -1.82
CA PHE A 374 14.44 6.15 -2.26
C PHE A 374 14.08 4.77 -2.82
N ILE A 375 13.01 4.16 -2.35
CA ILE A 375 12.61 2.79 -2.73
C ILE A 375 11.20 2.85 -3.29
N PRO A 376 11.04 2.93 -4.62
CA PRO A 376 9.72 2.92 -5.26
C PRO A 376 8.98 1.58 -5.05
N ASP A 377 7.68 1.56 -5.35
CA ASP A 377 6.86 0.33 -5.26
C ASP A 377 6.95 -0.49 -6.54
N PHE A 378 6.99 0.19 -7.69
CA PHE A 378 7.07 -0.44 -8.99
C PHE A 378 8.04 0.29 -9.92
N VAL A 379 8.49 -0.42 -10.96
CA VAL A 379 9.15 0.17 -12.14
C VAL A 379 8.56 -0.44 -13.42
N PHE A 380 8.22 0.42 -14.37
CA PHE A 380 7.91 0.07 -15.75
C PHE A 380 9.18 0.18 -16.58
N GLU A 381 9.52 -0.89 -17.30
CA GLU A 381 10.71 -0.92 -18.15
C GLU A 381 10.36 -1.27 -19.60
N ARG A 382 10.83 -0.43 -20.54
CA ARG A 382 10.76 -0.67 -21.99
C ARG A 382 11.77 0.23 -22.70
N TYR A 383 12.38 -0.23 -23.80
CA TYR A 383 13.36 0.53 -24.59
C TYR A 383 14.55 1.08 -23.78
N GLY A 384 14.95 0.40 -22.69
CA GLY A 384 15.98 0.88 -21.77
C GLY A 384 15.54 2.05 -20.87
N ILE A 385 14.29 2.49 -20.96
CA ILE A 385 13.66 3.51 -20.11
C ILE A 385 13.14 2.84 -18.85
N LYS A 386 13.33 3.51 -17.70
CA LYS A 386 12.76 3.10 -16.42
C LYS A 386 11.83 4.18 -15.88
N VAL A 387 10.54 3.86 -15.77
CA VAL A 387 9.55 4.74 -15.15
C VAL A 387 9.15 4.14 -13.81
N TYR A 388 9.55 4.77 -12.72
CA TYR A 388 9.20 4.31 -11.37
C TYR A 388 7.77 4.74 -11.01
N LEU A 389 7.13 4.01 -10.11
CA LEU A 389 5.85 4.37 -9.51
C LEU A 389 5.95 4.22 -7.99
N GLU A 390 5.59 5.29 -7.29
CA GLU A 390 5.47 5.33 -5.83
C GLU A 390 4.00 5.53 -5.44
N ILE A 391 3.49 4.61 -4.62
CA ILE A 391 2.15 4.67 -4.06
C ILE A 391 2.25 5.26 -2.66
N VAL A 392 1.61 6.41 -2.47
CA VAL A 392 1.63 7.15 -1.22
C VAL A 392 0.32 6.95 -0.48
N GLY A 393 0.44 6.40 0.73
CA GLY A 393 -0.65 6.20 1.69
C GLY A 393 -1.08 7.51 2.36
N PHE A 394 -0.75 7.71 3.64
CA PHE A 394 -0.95 8.99 4.32
C PHE A 394 0.02 10.03 3.77
N TRP A 395 -0.45 11.26 3.59
CA TRP A 395 0.41 12.34 3.11
C TRP A 395 -0.02 13.74 3.54
N THR A 396 0.97 14.62 3.64
CA THR A 396 0.81 16.07 3.73
C THR A 396 1.40 16.72 2.48
N LYS A 397 1.07 18.00 2.26
CA LYS A 397 1.65 18.79 1.15
C LYS A 397 3.18 18.81 1.26
N GLU A 398 3.69 19.03 2.46
CA GLU A 398 5.12 19.09 2.76
C GLU A 398 5.79 17.74 2.51
N TYR A 399 5.13 16.64 2.89
CA TYR A 399 5.64 15.28 2.65
C TYR A 399 5.80 15.00 1.15
N LEU A 400 4.75 15.29 0.37
CA LEU A 400 4.74 15.07 -1.07
C LEU A 400 5.77 15.95 -1.78
N ASN A 401 5.87 17.23 -1.40
CA ASN A 401 6.89 18.15 -1.93
C ASN A 401 8.31 17.61 -1.70
N ARG A 402 8.63 17.13 -0.49
CA ARG A 402 9.94 16.53 -0.20
C ARG A 402 10.21 15.26 -1.01
N LYS A 403 9.18 14.45 -1.33
CA LYS A 403 9.35 13.32 -2.26
C LYS A 403 9.68 13.81 -3.66
N LEU A 404 8.93 14.79 -4.17
CA LEU A 404 9.12 15.36 -5.51
C LEU A 404 10.50 16.00 -5.70
N GLU A 405 11.03 16.69 -4.68
CA GLU A 405 12.39 17.25 -4.73
C GLU A 405 13.46 16.18 -4.90
N LYS A 406 13.30 15.02 -4.23
CA LYS A 406 14.21 13.88 -4.43
C LYS A 406 14.16 13.33 -5.86
N ILE A 407 13.02 13.45 -6.53
CA ILE A 407 12.89 13.02 -7.94
C ILE A 407 13.69 13.95 -8.84
N LYS A 408 13.55 15.27 -8.65
CA LYS A 408 14.30 16.26 -9.43
C LYS A 408 15.81 16.02 -9.32
N ASP A 409 16.27 15.64 -8.13
CA ASP A 409 17.65 15.24 -7.89
C ASP A 409 18.06 13.99 -8.70
N LEU A 410 17.24 12.92 -8.72
CA LEU A 410 17.52 11.70 -9.51
C LEU A 410 17.62 11.98 -11.02
N VAL A 411 16.69 12.78 -11.55
CA VAL A 411 16.66 13.15 -12.97
C VAL A 411 17.90 13.97 -13.33
N ASN A 412 18.32 14.90 -12.47
CA ASN A 412 19.51 15.71 -12.67
C ASN A 412 20.81 14.90 -12.57
N VAL A 413 20.90 13.93 -11.65
CA VAL A 413 22.07 13.04 -11.58
C VAL A 413 22.21 12.22 -12.87
N SER A 414 21.10 11.71 -13.40
CA SER A 414 21.08 10.93 -14.65
C SER A 414 21.48 11.76 -15.87
N SER A 415 21.07 13.04 -15.93
CA SER A 415 21.47 13.95 -17.01
C SER A 415 22.93 14.40 -16.91
N THR A 416 23.48 14.54 -15.69
CA THR A 416 24.88 14.98 -15.51
C THR A 416 25.89 13.89 -15.86
N VAL A 417 25.60 12.62 -15.53
CA VAL A 417 26.42 11.45 -15.94
C VAL A 417 26.45 11.31 -17.48
N SER A 418 25.38 11.76 -18.15
CA SER A 418 25.29 11.75 -19.61
C SER A 418 26.19 12.82 -20.27
N SER A 419 26.52 13.91 -19.56
CA SER A 419 27.31 15.03 -20.09
C SER A 419 28.82 14.87 -19.94
N SER A 420 29.29 14.08 -18.95
CA SER A 420 30.73 13.86 -18.69
C SER A 420 31.34 12.70 -19.48
N SER A 421 30.55 12.01 -20.31
CA SER A 421 30.99 10.85 -21.11
C SER A 421 31.38 11.20 -22.56
N PHE A 422 31.41 12.48 -22.93
CA PHE A 422 31.95 12.91 -24.22
C PHE A 422 33.47 12.86 -24.17
N MET A 423 34.05 11.70 -24.50
CA MET A 423 35.25 11.50 -25.32
C MET A 423 35.75 10.05 -25.16
N SER A 424 35.12 9.10 -25.84
CA SER A 424 35.81 7.93 -26.42
C SER A 424 34.86 7.15 -27.34
N HIS A 425 35.41 6.59 -28.40
CA HIS A 425 34.71 6.06 -29.56
C HIS A 425 33.98 4.72 -29.31
N SER A 426 32.86 4.58 -30.01
CA SER A 426 32.19 3.35 -30.45
C SER A 426 31.55 2.43 -29.41
N SER A 427 30.31 2.03 -29.74
CA SER A 427 29.45 0.98 -29.16
C SER A 427 28.51 1.39 -28.01
N HIS A 428 27.24 1.60 -28.37
CA HIS A 428 26.01 1.42 -27.56
C HIS A 428 26.00 2.04 -26.14
N ASN A 429 25.79 3.36 -26.05
CA ASN A 429 25.39 4.01 -24.81
C ASN A 429 23.88 4.27 -24.79
N ASN A 430 23.10 3.28 -24.38
CA ASN A 430 21.73 3.47 -23.89
C ASN A 430 21.81 4.19 -22.53
N SER A 431 21.82 5.52 -22.53
CA SER A 431 21.62 6.29 -21.29
C SER A 431 20.19 6.06 -20.81
N ALA A 432 20.04 5.32 -19.70
CA ALA A 432 18.74 4.97 -19.13
C ALA A 432 18.03 6.25 -18.66
N THR A 433 17.01 6.68 -19.39
CA THR A 433 16.13 7.75 -18.94
C THR A 433 15.30 7.24 -17.77
N ILE A 434 15.45 7.90 -16.63
CA ILE A 434 14.72 7.61 -15.39
C ILE A 434 13.62 8.66 -15.22
N ASP A 435 12.38 8.21 -15.06
CA ASP A 435 11.25 9.06 -14.67
C ASP A 435 10.47 8.42 -13.50
N LEU A 436 9.58 9.16 -12.84
CA LEU A 436 8.83 8.68 -11.66
C LEU A 436 7.43 9.29 -11.59
N LEU A 437 6.44 8.41 -11.42
CA LEU A 437 5.05 8.73 -11.15
C LEU A 437 4.76 8.58 -9.66
N ILE A 438 3.99 9.51 -9.09
CA ILE A 438 3.46 9.37 -7.73
C ILE A 438 1.95 9.16 -7.80
N ALA A 439 1.46 8.06 -7.21
CA ALA A 439 0.05 7.84 -6.97
C ALA A 439 -0.28 8.11 -5.50
N ALA A 440 -1.09 9.13 -5.20
CA ALA A 440 -1.44 9.51 -3.83
C ALA A 440 -2.93 9.26 -3.52
N ASN A 441 -3.22 8.61 -2.39
CA ASN A 441 -4.60 8.39 -1.95
C ASN A 441 -5.18 9.68 -1.39
N ILE A 442 -6.18 10.27 -2.05
CA ILE A 442 -6.76 11.54 -1.62
C ILE A 442 -7.57 11.43 -0.33
N GLU A 443 -8.09 10.25 0.00
CA GLU A 443 -8.83 10.02 1.25
C GLU A 443 -7.91 10.00 2.48
N ASN A 444 -6.61 9.82 2.26
CA ASN A 444 -5.57 9.82 3.30
C ASN A 444 -4.78 11.14 3.34
N TYR A 445 -5.32 12.24 2.81
CA TYR A 445 -4.73 13.57 2.94
C TYR A 445 -4.93 14.13 4.35
N VAL A 446 -3.87 14.71 4.94
CA VAL A 446 -3.86 14.95 6.39
C VAL A 446 -3.53 16.38 6.88
N SER A 447 -3.62 17.40 6.00
CA SER A 447 -3.27 18.80 6.32
C SER A 447 -4.46 19.69 6.78
N GLU A 448 -4.13 20.87 7.32
CA GLU A 448 -4.97 21.83 8.07
C GLU A 448 -6.16 22.40 7.32
N ASN A 449 -6.06 22.55 5.99
CA ASN A 449 -7.10 23.25 5.25
C ASN A 449 -8.21 22.28 4.86
N GLY A 450 -9.26 22.26 5.70
CA GLY A 450 -10.53 21.60 5.45
C GLY A 450 -11.38 22.22 4.36
N ASP A 451 -10.94 23.34 3.79
CA ASP A 451 -11.49 23.78 2.52
C ASP A 451 -11.14 22.76 1.44
N LYS A 452 -12.06 22.55 0.50
CA LYS A 452 -11.72 22.04 -0.82
C LYS A 452 -10.74 23.02 -1.47
N ILE A 453 -9.51 23.14 -0.97
CA ILE A 453 -8.45 23.73 -1.75
C ILE A 453 -8.38 22.84 -2.96
N ARG A 454 -8.60 23.44 -4.13
CA ARG A 454 -8.40 22.77 -5.41
C ARG A 454 -6.99 22.19 -5.34
N ILE A 455 -6.89 20.89 -5.10
CA ILE A 455 -5.63 20.15 -5.12
C ILE A 455 -4.92 20.45 -6.44
N ASP A 456 -5.72 20.59 -7.51
CA ASP A 456 -5.32 21.10 -8.81
C ASP A 456 -4.53 22.42 -8.76
N SER A 457 -4.88 23.39 -7.89
CA SER A 457 -4.16 24.66 -7.76
C SER A 457 -2.96 24.61 -6.82
N ILE A 458 -2.89 23.65 -5.89
CA ILE A 458 -1.70 23.46 -5.04
C ILE A 458 -0.55 22.88 -5.87
N PHE A 459 -0.87 21.95 -6.79
CA PHE A 459 0.14 21.18 -7.51
C PHE A 459 0.37 21.66 -8.95
N SER A 460 -0.52 22.49 -9.53
CA SER A 460 -0.32 23.10 -10.85
C SER A 460 0.96 23.92 -10.99
N ASN A 461 1.46 24.47 -9.88
CA ASN A 461 2.60 25.38 -9.90
C ASN A 461 3.96 24.67 -9.72
N PHE A 462 3.95 23.38 -9.34
CA PHE A 462 5.17 22.68 -8.89
C PHE A 462 5.45 21.38 -9.64
N ILE A 463 4.46 20.85 -10.37
CA ILE A 463 4.53 19.56 -11.05
C ILE A 463 3.89 19.72 -12.44
N ASP A 464 4.50 19.18 -13.48
CA ASP A 464 3.75 18.84 -14.67
C ASP A 464 2.61 17.90 -14.26
N LYS A 465 1.36 18.26 -14.54
CA LYS A 465 0.15 17.50 -14.15
C LYS A 465 0.18 16.00 -14.50
N LYS A 466 1.16 15.56 -15.29
CA LYS A 466 1.37 14.22 -15.80
C LYS A 466 2.05 13.27 -14.79
N HIS A 467 2.77 13.76 -13.78
CA HIS A 467 3.56 12.92 -12.87
C HIS A 467 2.91 12.62 -11.50
N LEU A 468 1.80 13.31 -11.18
CA LEU A 468 1.05 13.09 -9.94
C LEU A 468 -0.36 12.61 -10.25
N ILE A 469 -0.72 11.47 -9.67
CA ILE A 469 -1.98 10.77 -9.91
C ILE A 469 -2.71 10.66 -8.57
N PHE A 470 -3.96 11.10 -8.51
CA PHE A 470 -4.79 10.94 -7.32
C PHE A 470 -5.75 9.77 -7.47
N PHE A 471 -5.92 9.01 -6.39
CA PHE A 471 -6.82 7.88 -6.35
C PHE A 471 -7.68 7.85 -5.09
N LYS A 472 -8.80 7.12 -5.14
CA LYS A 472 -9.81 6.97 -4.07
C LYS A 472 -10.17 5.49 -3.91
N LYS A 473 -10.78 5.11 -2.78
CA LYS A 473 -11.30 3.75 -2.54
C LYS A 473 -10.27 2.65 -2.81
N ASP A 474 -9.00 2.92 -2.56
CA ASP A 474 -7.92 1.95 -2.74
C ASP A 474 -7.80 1.40 -4.18
N GLU A 475 -8.18 2.21 -5.18
CA GLU A 475 -8.10 1.87 -6.61
C GLU A 475 -7.32 2.92 -7.41
N ILE A 476 -6.10 2.57 -7.82
CA ILE A 476 -5.23 3.42 -8.65
C ILE A 476 -5.82 3.54 -10.06
N PRO A 477 -6.02 4.76 -10.60
CA PRO A 477 -6.55 4.93 -11.95
C PRO A 477 -5.50 4.55 -12.99
N PHE A 478 -5.88 3.65 -13.88
CA PHE A 478 -5.01 3.12 -14.94
C PHE A 478 -4.85 4.07 -16.12
N GLY A 479 -5.93 4.77 -16.49
CA GLY A 479 -5.97 5.64 -17.67
C GLY A 479 -4.78 6.60 -17.75
N PRO A 480 -4.52 7.41 -16.71
CA PRO A 480 -3.41 8.37 -16.71
C PRO A 480 -2.03 7.72 -16.86
N ILE A 481 -1.80 6.56 -16.22
CA ILE A 481 -0.53 5.83 -16.28
C ILE A 481 -0.32 5.30 -17.70
N ILE A 482 -1.34 4.68 -18.29
CA ILE A 482 -1.26 4.12 -19.65
C ILE A 482 -1.11 5.23 -20.69
N GLU A 483 -1.83 6.34 -20.55
CA GLU A 483 -1.69 7.50 -21.43
C GLU A 483 -0.26 8.07 -21.39
N TYR A 484 0.32 8.17 -20.19
CA TYR A 484 1.69 8.59 -20.01
C TYR A 484 2.71 7.63 -20.66
N LEU A 485 2.59 6.32 -20.42
CA LEU A 485 3.46 5.31 -21.04
C LEU A 485 3.31 5.26 -22.57
N LYS A 486 2.09 5.40 -23.10
CA LYS A 486 1.84 5.52 -24.55
C LYS A 486 2.50 6.77 -25.15
N GLY A 487 2.53 7.87 -24.41
CA GLY A 487 3.26 9.07 -24.82
C GLY A 487 4.76 8.84 -24.98
N ILE A 488 5.35 8.00 -24.13
CA ILE A 488 6.75 7.57 -24.27
C ILE A 488 6.91 6.64 -25.46
N ASP A 489 6.02 5.66 -25.62
CA ASP A 489 6.04 4.73 -26.76
C ASP A 489 6.04 5.49 -28.09
N SER A 490 5.14 6.45 -28.28
CA SER A 490 5.06 7.25 -29.51
C SER A 490 6.36 8.00 -29.82
N LYS A 491 6.99 8.60 -28.80
CA LYS A 491 8.27 9.31 -28.97
C LYS A 491 9.41 8.38 -29.32
N MET A 492 9.48 7.22 -28.67
CA MET A 492 10.51 6.22 -28.94
C MET A 492 10.33 5.58 -30.31
N VAL A 493 9.09 5.29 -30.70
CA VAL A 493 8.77 4.77 -32.04
C VAL A 493 9.28 5.71 -33.12
N GLU A 494 9.07 7.02 -32.96
CA GLU A 494 9.57 8.03 -33.88
C GLU A 494 11.09 8.14 -33.87
N HIS A 495 11.72 8.20 -32.69
CA HIS A 495 13.17 8.29 -32.57
C HIS A 495 13.89 7.07 -33.19
N ILE A 496 13.39 5.86 -32.92
CA ILE A 496 13.94 4.62 -33.50
C ILE A 496 13.70 4.57 -35.01
N SER A 497 12.55 5.05 -35.49
CA SER A 497 12.23 5.17 -36.92
C SER A 497 13.23 6.09 -37.64
N ILE A 498 13.63 7.20 -37.02
CA ILE A 498 14.64 8.12 -37.57
C ILE A 498 16.03 7.49 -37.54
N ASN A 499 16.45 6.91 -36.41
CA ASN A 499 17.81 6.36 -36.28
C ASN A 499 18.03 5.09 -37.11
N SER A 500 16.98 4.30 -37.31
CA SER A 500 17.04 3.05 -38.08
C SER A 500 16.56 3.22 -39.52
N HIS A 501 16.33 4.46 -39.95
CA HIS A 501 15.73 4.79 -41.25
C HIS A 501 16.46 4.09 -42.41
N ASP A 502 17.78 4.25 -42.48
CA ASP A 502 18.60 3.67 -43.55
C ASP A 502 18.63 2.14 -43.52
N THR A 503 18.62 1.54 -42.33
CA THR A 503 18.60 0.08 -42.15
C THR A 503 17.29 -0.50 -42.65
N ILE A 504 16.16 0.12 -42.27
CA ILE A 504 14.82 -0.28 -42.71
C ILE A 504 14.72 -0.16 -44.22
N ILE A 505 15.20 0.96 -44.79
CA ILE A 505 15.20 1.20 -46.24
C ILE A 505 15.99 0.11 -46.97
N LYS A 506 17.25 -0.14 -46.57
CA LYS A 506 18.11 -1.12 -47.23
C LYS A 506 17.50 -2.53 -47.20
N GLU A 507 16.90 -2.91 -46.08
CA GLU A 507 16.28 -4.23 -45.96
C GLU A 507 15.03 -4.34 -46.85
N ILE A 508 14.19 -3.31 -46.87
CA ILE A 508 13.01 -3.26 -47.74
C ILE A 508 13.43 -3.28 -49.22
N GLU A 509 14.47 -2.53 -49.59
CA GLU A 509 15.04 -2.57 -50.93
C GLU A 509 15.47 -3.96 -51.35
N ASN A 510 16.23 -4.64 -50.49
CA ASN A 510 16.69 -6.00 -50.75
C ASN A 510 15.52 -6.96 -50.96
N ILE A 511 14.48 -6.86 -50.13
CA ILE A 511 13.28 -7.71 -50.24
C ILE A 511 12.50 -7.41 -51.52
N ILE A 512 12.36 -6.14 -51.91
CA ILE A 512 11.63 -5.72 -53.12
C ILE A 512 12.42 -6.02 -54.40
N GLN A 513 13.75 -5.97 -54.37
CA GLN A 513 14.60 -6.33 -55.51
C GLN A 513 14.41 -7.81 -55.90
N ASP A 514 14.15 -8.67 -54.92
CA ASP A 514 13.71 -10.03 -55.17
C ASP A 514 12.25 -10.05 -55.64
N LYS A 515 12.07 -9.99 -56.97
CA LYS A 515 10.76 -9.95 -57.66
C LYS A 515 9.82 -11.12 -57.33
N GLN A 516 10.28 -12.13 -56.58
CA GLN A 516 9.43 -13.23 -56.11
C GLN A 516 8.55 -12.83 -54.90
N ASN A 517 8.94 -11.82 -54.13
CA ASN A 517 8.25 -11.43 -52.90
C ASN A 517 7.01 -10.56 -53.17
N LYS A 518 5.89 -11.22 -53.50
CA LYS A 518 4.60 -10.57 -53.74
C LYS A 518 3.87 -10.11 -52.47
N VAL A 519 4.23 -10.66 -51.31
CA VAL A 519 3.72 -10.31 -49.98
C VAL A 519 4.90 -10.24 -49.00
N ILE A 520 5.09 -9.08 -48.37
CA ILE A 520 6.22 -8.81 -47.46
C ILE A 520 5.68 -8.72 -46.03
N PHE A 521 6.35 -9.43 -45.14
CA PHE A 521 6.05 -9.57 -43.72
C PHE A 521 6.96 -8.61 -42.93
N LEU A 522 6.42 -7.49 -42.45
CA LEU A 522 7.22 -6.43 -41.82
C LEU A 522 7.71 -6.80 -40.42
N ASP A 523 7.02 -7.73 -39.76
CA ASP A 523 7.46 -8.38 -38.52
C ASP A 523 8.80 -9.11 -38.69
N LYS A 524 9.11 -9.65 -39.88
CA LYS A 524 10.43 -10.24 -40.16
C LYS A 524 11.54 -9.19 -40.14
N ILE A 525 11.28 -7.98 -40.65
CA ILE A 525 12.24 -6.87 -40.62
C ILE A 525 12.44 -6.41 -39.17
N SER A 526 11.33 -6.31 -38.43
CA SER A 526 11.33 -6.01 -37.00
C SER A 526 12.19 -7.00 -36.21
N ALA A 527 11.96 -8.30 -36.37
CA ALA A 527 12.69 -9.35 -35.66
C ALA A 527 14.17 -9.46 -36.07
N LYS A 528 14.49 -9.25 -37.36
CA LYS A 528 15.87 -9.36 -37.87
C LYS A 528 16.80 -8.30 -37.31
N HIS A 529 16.29 -7.08 -37.14
CA HIS A 529 17.09 -5.91 -36.75
C HIS A 529 16.79 -5.42 -35.33
N ASP A 530 15.95 -6.14 -34.56
CA ASP A 530 15.45 -5.74 -33.24
C ASP A 530 14.83 -4.34 -33.22
N ILE A 531 14.08 -4.01 -34.29
CA ILE A 531 13.40 -2.73 -34.45
C ILE A 531 11.92 -2.92 -34.12
N PRO A 532 11.27 -2.07 -33.31
CA PRO A 532 9.84 -2.17 -33.06
C PRO A 532 9.02 -2.11 -34.36
N LEU A 533 8.03 -2.99 -34.50
CA LEU A 533 7.18 -3.06 -35.69
C LEU A 533 6.53 -1.71 -36.01
N GLU A 534 6.09 -0.98 -34.99
CA GLU A 534 5.51 0.35 -35.13
C GLU A 534 6.47 1.36 -35.76
N SER A 535 7.78 1.26 -35.47
CA SER A 535 8.82 2.11 -36.09
C SER A 535 9.04 1.75 -37.55
N VAL A 536 9.01 0.46 -37.89
CA VAL A 536 9.08 -0.01 -39.29
C VAL A 536 7.87 0.51 -40.07
N LEU A 537 6.66 0.34 -39.51
CA LEU A 537 5.41 0.84 -40.11
C LEU A 537 5.41 2.36 -40.27
N MET A 538 5.88 3.11 -39.28
CA MET A 538 5.96 4.57 -39.35
C MET A 538 6.91 5.02 -40.46
N THR A 539 8.05 4.35 -40.60
CA THR A 539 9.04 4.63 -41.66
C THR A 539 8.43 4.40 -43.03
N ILE A 540 7.76 3.26 -43.24
CA ILE A 540 7.12 2.93 -44.52
C ILE A 540 5.99 3.92 -44.84
N LYS A 541 5.16 4.26 -43.86
CA LYS A 541 4.09 5.25 -44.04
C LYS A 541 4.67 6.61 -44.45
N LYS A 542 5.72 7.09 -43.77
CA LYS A 542 6.42 8.34 -44.11
C LYS A 542 6.96 8.30 -45.56
N LEU A 543 7.53 7.16 -45.99
CA LEU A 543 8.01 6.97 -47.36
C LEU A 543 6.89 6.96 -48.41
N GLN A 544 5.73 6.36 -48.10
CA GLN A 544 4.58 6.33 -49.01
C GLN A 544 3.83 7.68 -49.07
N SER A 545 3.84 8.46 -47.99
CA SER A 545 3.16 9.77 -47.94
C SER A 545 3.97 10.93 -48.50
N ASN A 546 5.30 10.80 -48.60
CA ASN A 546 6.14 11.85 -49.16
C ASN A 546 5.91 11.99 -50.66
N ASN A 547 5.21 13.06 -51.05
CA ASN A 547 4.94 13.47 -52.44
C ASN A 547 6.17 14.09 -53.14
N ASP A 548 7.35 14.06 -52.52
CA ASP A 548 8.54 14.58 -53.16
C ASP A 548 8.82 13.77 -54.42
N ASN A 549 8.74 14.45 -55.57
CA ASN A 549 9.22 14.01 -56.88
C ASN A 549 10.75 13.80 -56.91
N SER A 550 11.40 13.63 -55.76
CA SER A 550 12.81 13.32 -55.66
C SER A 550 13.04 11.88 -56.13
N GLU A 551 14.11 11.70 -56.91
CA GLU A 551 14.52 10.50 -57.64
C GLU A 551 14.88 9.29 -56.74
N ASN A 552 14.28 9.13 -55.57
CA ASN A 552 14.50 7.96 -54.74
C ASN A 552 13.78 6.75 -55.36
N LEU A 553 14.55 5.87 -56.01
CA LEU A 553 14.05 4.64 -56.66
C LEU A 553 13.12 3.80 -55.77
N ILE A 554 13.32 3.87 -54.46
CA ILE A 554 12.61 3.10 -53.43
C ILE A 554 11.18 3.58 -53.25
N THR A 555 10.97 4.90 -53.14
CA THR A 555 9.63 5.47 -52.92
C THR A 555 8.74 5.17 -54.10
N ASN A 556 9.29 5.17 -55.32
CA ASN A 556 8.57 4.76 -56.52
C ASN A 556 8.23 3.26 -56.50
N ARG A 557 9.15 2.37 -56.10
CA ARG A 557 8.86 0.93 -55.99
C ARG A 557 7.88 0.61 -54.86
N LEU A 558 7.88 1.37 -53.77
CA LEU A 558 6.94 1.19 -52.65
C LEU A 558 5.51 1.65 -52.98
N LYS A 559 5.31 2.50 -54.00
CA LYS A 559 3.97 2.83 -54.51
C LYS A 559 3.28 1.63 -55.17
N ASP A 560 4.06 0.65 -55.63
CA ASP A 560 3.54 -0.60 -56.18
C ASP A 560 3.09 -1.60 -55.10
N TYR A 561 3.16 -1.22 -53.82
CA TYR A 561 2.73 -2.05 -52.70
C TYR A 561 1.69 -1.33 -51.84
N LEU A 562 0.68 -2.09 -51.42
CA LEU A 562 -0.35 -1.64 -50.49
C LEU A 562 0.01 -2.06 -49.07
N LEU A 563 0.12 -1.07 -48.17
CA LEU A 563 0.37 -1.31 -46.74
C LEU A 563 -0.93 -1.62 -45.99
N ILE A 564 -1.01 -2.81 -45.38
CA ILE A 564 -2.14 -3.28 -44.59
C ILE A 564 -1.65 -3.97 -43.34
N ASP A 565 -2.05 -3.45 -42.19
CA ASP A 565 -1.59 -3.88 -40.87
C ASP A 565 -0.07 -3.97 -40.80
N MET A 566 0.50 -5.18 -40.85
CA MET A 566 1.93 -5.47 -40.81
C MET A 566 2.49 -6.04 -42.14
N TYR A 567 1.71 -5.95 -43.22
CA TYR A 567 2.05 -6.54 -44.51
C TYR A 567 2.12 -5.49 -45.62
N LEU A 568 3.06 -5.66 -46.53
CA LEU A 568 3.05 -4.98 -47.84
C LEU A 568 2.66 -5.99 -48.92
N ILE A 569 1.56 -5.72 -49.62
CA ILE A 569 1.03 -6.59 -50.67
C ILE A 569 1.21 -5.89 -52.00
N SER A 570 1.87 -6.54 -52.96
CA SER A 570 2.11 -5.92 -54.28
C SER A 570 0.81 -5.73 -55.06
N ASN A 571 0.67 -4.59 -55.75
CA ASN A 571 -0.46 -4.28 -56.62
C ASN A 571 -0.58 -5.32 -57.76
N ALA A 572 0.54 -5.87 -58.23
CA ALA A 572 0.54 -6.97 -59.21
C ALA A 572 -0.17 -8.22 -58.68
N LYS A 573 0.06 -8.60 -57.41
CA LYS A 573 -0.64 -9.73 -56.78
C LYS A 573 -2.12 -9.42 -56.56
N ILE A 574 -2.46 -8.20 -56.19
CA ILE A 574 -3.87 -7.76 -56.07
C ILE A 574 -4.58 -7.87 -57.43
N ASN A 575 -3.96 -7.35 -58.50
CA ASN A 575 -4.50 -7.39 -59.86
C ASN A 575 -4.62 -8.81 -60.42
N GLU A 576 -3.74 -9.73 -60.02
CA GLU A 576 -3.82 -11.17 -60.36
C GLU A 576 -5.06 -11.83 -59.72
N LEU A 577 -5.45 -11.40 -58.52
CA LEU A 577 -6.53 -12.01 -57.74
C LEU A 577 -7.90 -11.36 -57.96
N LEU A 578 -7.92 -10.07 -58.29
CA LEU A 578 -9.13 -9.26 -58.50
C LEU A 578 -10.19 -9.92 -59.40
N PRO A 579 -9.87 -10.45 -60.61
CA PRO A 579 -10.89 -11.04 -61.50
C PRO A 579 -11.58 -12.28 -60.95
N LYS A 580 -10.91 -13.03 -60.07
CA LYS A 580 -11.49 -14.20 -59.40
C LYS A 580 -12.26 -13.77 -58.16
N LEU A 581 -11.76 -12.79 -57.43
CA LEU A 581 -12.42 -12.22 -56.25
C LEU A 581 -13.76 -11.55 -56.62
N ASP A 582 -13.86 -10.90 -57.78
CA ASP A 582 -15.10 -10.31 -58.33
C ASP A 582 -16.26 -11.32 -58.45
N LYS A 583 -15.96 -12.62 -58.54
CA LYS A 583 -16.97 -13.69 -58.67
C LYS A 583 -17.48 -14.20 -57.32
N ILE A 584 -16.82 -13.82 -56.23
CA ILE A 584 -17.11 -14.29 -54.87
C ILE A 584 -18.05 -13.28 -54.20
N LYS A 585 -19.12 -13.78 -53.58
CA LYS A 585 -20.13 -12.93 -52.90
C LYS A 585 -20.06 -13.01 -51.37
N LYS A 586 -19.63 -14.13 -50.81
CA LYS A 586 -19.54 -14.32 -49.35
C LYS A 586 -18.18 -13.89 -48.84
N LEU A 587 -18.15 -13.21 -47.69
CA LEU A 587 -16.92 -12.77 -47.05
C LEU A 587 -16.00 -13.94 -46.69
N GLN A 588 -16.56 -15.03 -46.15
CA GLN A 588 -15.79 -16.21 -45.74
C GLN A 588 -15.09 -16.89 -46.92
N ASP A 589 -15.78 -17.02 -48.06
CA ASP A 589 -15.21 -17.58 -49.28
C ASP A 589 -14.10 -16.68 -49.84
N ALA A 590 -14.26 -15.35 -49.71
CA ALA A 590 -13.25 -14.39 -50.12
C ALA A 590 -11.99 -14.46 -49.25
N ILE A 591 -12.16 -14.55 -47.93
CA ILE A 591 -11.04 -14.71 -46.98
C ILE A 591 -10.30 -16.01 -47.26
N LYS A 592 -11.03 -17.12 -47.44
CA LYS A 592 -10.44 -18.42 -47.78
C LYS A 592 -9.66 -18.37 -49.10
N PHE A 593 -10.25 -17.78 -50.15
CA PHE A 593 -9.60 -17.62 -51.45
C PHE A 593 -8.31 -16.79 -51.34
N LEU A 594 -8.33 -15.65 -50.63
CA LEU A 594 -7.14 -14.81 -50.45
C LEU A 594 -6.05 -15.56 -49.66
N THR A 595 -6.44 -16.32 -48.64
CA THR A 595 -5.53 -17.13 -47.82
C THR A 595 -4.87 -18.25 -48.63
N GLU A 596 -5.64 -18.98 -49.43
CA GLU A 596 -5.12 -20.02 -50.36
C GLU A 596 -4.15 -19.45 -51.40
N ASN A 597 -4.27 -18.15 -51.72
CA ASN A 597 -3.41 -17.46 -52.68
C ASN A 597 -2.23 -16.71 -52.04
N GLY A 598 -1.96 -16.95 -50.75
CA GLY A 598 -0.77 -16.47 -50.04
C GLY A 598 -0.92 -15.10 -49.37
N ILE A 599 -2.15 -14.60 -49.19
CA ILE A 599 -2.43 -13.40 -48.39
C ILE A 599 -2.80 -13.83 -46.96
N PRO A 600 -2.14 -13.33 -45.92
CA PRO A 600 -2.44 -13.70 -44.54
C PRO A 600 -3.89 -13.41 -44.13
N GLU A 601 -4.56 -14.39 -43.51
CA GLU A 601 -5.95 -14.27 -43.05
C GLU A 601 -6.17 -13.03 -42.18
N THR A 602 -5.20 -12.71 -41.31
CA THR A 602 -5.23 -11.58 -40.37
C THR A 602 -5.44 -10.22 -41.01
N CYS A 603 -5.04 -10.02 -42.27
CA CYS A 603 -5.19 -8.73 -42.96
C CYS A 603 -6.27 -8.74 -44.06
N THR A 604 -6.90 -9.87 -44.34
CA THR A 604 -7.88 -10.01 -45.44
C THR A 604 -9.09 -9.08 -45.26
N THR A 605 -9.63 -8.98 -44.05
CA THR A 605 -10.78 -8.10 -43.73
C THR A 605 -10.43 -6.62 -43.91
N ALA A 606 -9.19 -6.21 -43.62
CA ALA A 606 -8.71 -4.85 -43.85
C ALA A 606 -8.33 -4.60 -45.33
N LEU A 607 -7.97 -5.65 -46.07
CA LEU A 607 -7.62 -5.59 -47.49
C LEU A 607 -8.83 -5.37 -48.39
N ILE A 608 -9.91 -6.12 -48.19
CA ILE A 608 -11.11 -6.12 -49.05
C ILE A 608 -11.64 -4.70 -49.34
N PRO A 609 -11.84 -3.81 -48.33
CA PRO A 609 -12.21 -2.41 -48.56
C PRO A 609 -11.22 -1.61 -49.39
N LYS A 610 -9.91 -1.83 -49.19
CA LYS A 610 -8.88 -1.07 -49.91
C LYS A 610 -8.72 -1.47 -51.37
N ILE A 611 -9.16 -2.67 -51.75
CA ILE A 611 -9.13 -3.15 -53.14
C ILE A 611 -10.46 -2.95 -53.87
N GLY A 612 -11.40 -2.18 -53.30
CA GLY A 612 -12.61 -1.71 -53.96
C GLY A 612 -13.87 -2.54 -53.69
N PHE A 613 -13.95 -3.24 -52.55
CA PHE A 613 -15.15 -4.00 -52.14
C PHE A 613 -15.68 -3.54 -50.77
N ASP A 614 -16.98 -3.33 -50.65
CA ASP A 614 -17.62 -3.13 -49.35
C ASP A 614 -17.97 -4.46 -48.69
N ILE A 615 -17.82 -4.52 -47.38
CA ILE A 615 -18.27 -5.63 -46.54
C ILE A 615 -19.66 -5.27 -45.99
N VAL A 616 -20.68 -6.02 -46.39
CA VAL A 616 -22.07 -5.85 -45.94
C VAL A 616 -22.39 -6.88 -44.87
N TRP A 617 -22.64 -6.40 -43.66
CA TRP A 617 -23.02 -7.24 -42.52
C TRP A 617 -24.54 -7.40 -42.47
N ASN A 618 -25.05 -8.60 -42.76
CA ASN A 618 -26.48 -8.91 -42.72
C ASN A 618 -26.95 -9.50 -41.38
N GLY A 619 -26.07 -9.51 -40.36
CA GLY A 619 -26.33 -10.06 -39.04
C GLY A 619 -25.11 -9.97 -38.12
N ILE A 620 -25.24 -10.55 -36.92
CA ILE A 620 -24.12 -10.70 -35.96
C ILE A 620 -23.25 -11.91 -36.34
N ASP A 621 -23.81 -12.89 -37.04
CA ASP A 621 -23.05 -14.05 -37.53
C ASP A 621 -22.13 -13.64 -38.67
N PHE A 622 -20.84 -13.94 -38.50
CA PHE A 622 -19.79 -13.70 -39.47
C PHE A 622 -20.04 -14.42 -40.81
N ASN A 623 -20.75 -15.55 -40.79
CA ASN A 623 -21.04 -16.35 -41.97
C ASN A 623 -22.04 -15.69 -42.93
N ASP A 624 -22.83 -14.74 -42.43
CA ASP A 624 -23.85 -14.02 -43.22
C ASP A 624 -23.31 -12.76 -43.91
N ALA A 625 -22.03 -12.43 -43.67
CA ALA A 625 -21.39 -11.26 -44.26
C ALA A 625 -21.11 -11.46 -45.76
N LEU A 626 -21.48 -10.45 -46.56
CA LEU A 626 -21.29 -10.43 -48.02
C LEU A 626 -20.23 -9.39 -48.42
N ILE A 627 -19.62 -9.60 -49.58
CA ILE A 627 -18.77 -8.61 -50.24
C ILE A 627 -19.44 -8.13 -51.53
N GLN A 628 -19.41 -6.81 -51.76
CA GLN A 628 -19.94 -6.18 -52.97
C GLN A 628 -18.93 -5.18 -53.51
N ARG A 629 -18.84 -5.01 -54.83
CA ARG A 629 -17.92 -4.03 -55.41
C ARG A 629 -18.41 -2.61 -55.10
N GLN A 630 -17.50 -1.74 -54.67
CA GLN A 630 -17.80 -0.33 -54.46
C GLN A 630 -18.29 0.29 -55.77
N LEU A 631 -19.45 0.94 -55.72
CA LEU A 631 -19.94 1.75 -56.83
C LEU A 631 -19.02 2.98 -56.95
N MET A 632 -18.24 3.04 -58.01
CA MET A 632 -17.50 4.26 -58.36
C MET A 632 -18.55 5.35 -58.67
N ASN A 633 -18.76 6.29 -57.73
CA ASN A 633 -19.34 7.58 -58.09
C ASN A 633 -18.28 8.29 -58.94
N ASN A 634 -18.48 8.30 -60.26
CA ASN A 634 -17.71 9.13 -61.20
C ASN A 634 -17.85 10.61 -60.87
#